data_AF-A0AAY5F0B3-F1
#
_entry.id   AF-A0AAY5F0B3-F1
#
_cell.length_a   1.000
_cell.length_b   1.000
_cell.length_c   1.000
_cell.angle_alpha   90.00
_cell.angle_beta   90.00
_cell.angle_gamma   90.00
#
_symmetry.space_group_name_H-M   'P 1'
#
loop_
_entity.id
_entity.type
_entity.pdbx_description
1 polymer ?
#
loop_
_entity_poly.entity_id
_entity_poly.type
_entity_poly.pdbx_seq_one_letter_code
_entity_poly.pdbx_strand_id
1 'polypeptide(L)'
;MITLLDTAWVHTQTALLPPLTHLLRVCMCVCAPMSPSKIYCTGELLRQVQTAKLFDDNKSFVDMKLAANPEVVMEAFSNLSQRFPNGTAPPSELWLFVNAYFVDDGKQFEPWTPPDWHERPVFLSKVSDSKLRGWAEELHGLWKSLGRKGLILGVKRPPPV
;
A
#
# COMPACT_ATOMS: atom_id res chain seq x y z
N MET A 1 15.96 -13.12 20.27
CA MET A 1 16.38 -13.98 21.40
C MET A 1 15.61 -13.48 22.61
N ILE A 2 14.30 -13.76 22.69
CA ILE A 2 13.65 -14.88 23.41
C ILE A 2 14.16 -15.05 24.83
N THR A 3 13.33 -14.63 25.79
CA THR A 3 12.92 -15.27 27.05
C THR A 3 12.12 -14.21 27.82
N LEU A 4 11.06 -14.41 28.58
CA LEU A 4 10.25 -15.53 29.05
C LEU A 4 9.24 -14.80 29.95
N LEU A 5 7.93 -15.04 29.85
CA LEU A 5 7.02 -14.89 30.99
C LEU A 5 5.84 -15.83 30.76
N ASP A 6 6.08 -17.06 31.19
CA ASP A 6 5.09 -18.08 31.46
C ASP A 6 4.30 -17.75 32.74
N THR A 7 3.19 -18.47 32.88
CA THR A 7 2.42 -18.78 34.11
C THR A 7 1.21 -17.90 34.45
N ALA A 8 0.06 -18.30 33.90
CA ALA A 8 -1.15 -18.47 34.70
C ALA A 8 -2.06 -19.51 34.04
N TRP A 9 -1.89 -20.77 34.41
CA TRP A 9 -2.81 -21.87 34.13
C TRP A 9 -3.20 -22.48 35.46
N VAL A 10 -4.41 -22.19 35.96
CA VAL A 10 -5.28 -23.21 36.60
C VAL A 10 -6.70 -22.65 36.66
N HIS A 11 -7.64 -23.26 35.96
CA HIS A 11 -8.90 -23.78 36.53
C HIS A 11 -9.52 -24.71 35.48
N THR A 12 -9.48 -25.98 35.81
CA THR A 12 -10.08 -27.13 35.15
C THR A 12 -11.60 -27.13 35.26
N GLN A 13 -12.31 -27.40 34.16
CA GLN A 13 -13.53 -28.22 34.20
C GLN A 13 -13.82 -28.87 32.82
N THR A 14 -13.47 -30.15 32.74
CA THR A 14 -14.28 -31.28 32.26
C THR A 14 -15.14 -31.16 30.98
N ALA A 15 -14.65 -31.90 29.96
CA ALA A 15 -15.37 -32.80 29.06
C ALA A 15 -16.39 -32.24 28.05
N LEU A 16 -16.08 -32.42 26.76
CA LEU A 16 -16.59 -33.51 25.92
C LEU A 16 -16.22 -33.20 24.45
N LEU A 17 -15.38 -34.05 23.86
CA LEU A 17 -15.11 -34.03 22.41
C LEU A 17 -16.26 -34.73 21.67
N PRO A 18 -16.70 -34.19 20.52
CA PRO A 18 -17.12 -35.01 19.39
C PRO A 18 -16.04 -35.01 18.29
N PRO A 19 -16.09 -36.01 17.37
CA PRO A 19 -14.94 -36.45 16.60
C PRO A 19 -14.70 -35.64 15.31
N LEU A 20 -13.43 -35.59 14.92
CA LEU A 20 -12.90 -35.53 13.55
C LEU A 20 -13.78 -34.87 12.48
N THR A 21 -13.54 -33.57 12.22
CA THR A 21 -13.24 -33.15 10.85
C THR A 21 -12.18 -32.06 10.88
N HIS A 22 -11.18 -32.26 10.04
CA HIS A 22 -10.03 -31.41 9.87
C HIS A 22 -10.48 -30.07 9.25
N LEU A 23 -10.88 -29.11 10.09
CA LEU A 23 -10.90 -27.73 9.64
C LEU A 23 -9.44 -27.30 9.55
N LEU A 24 -8.89 -27.45 8.34
CA LEU A 24 -7.92 -26.50 7.83
C LEU A 24 -8.43 -25.13 8.25
N ARG A 25 -7.82 -24.55 9.29
CA ARG A 25 -7.85 -23.11 9.51
C ARG A 25 -7.02 -22.52 8.39
N VAL A 26 -7.55 -22.60 7.16
CA VAL A 26 -7.33 -21.57 6.17
C VAL A 26 -7.69 -20.31 6.92
N CYS A 27 -6.70 -19.48 7.19
CA CYS A 27 -6.96 -18.08 7.41
C CYS A 27 -7.62 -17.62 6.10
N MET A 28 -8.94 -17.78 6.01
CA MET A 28 -9.74 -17.03 5.08
C MET A 28 -9.55 -15.60 5.57
N CYS A 29 -8.54 -14.91 5.03
CA CYS A 29 -8.78 -13.55 4.61
C CYS A 29 -9.99 -13.63 3.69
N VAL A 30 -11.19 -13.56 4.28
CA VAL A 30 -12.38 -13.17 3.56
C VAL A 30 -12.05 -11.79 3.07
N CYS A 31 -11.52 -11.71 1.85
CA CYS A 31 -11.53 -10.50 1.08
C CYS A 31 -13.02 -10.22 0.95
N ALA A 32 -13.52 -9.26 1.73
CA ALA A 32 -14.86 -8.75 1.52
C ALA A 32 -15.01 -8.51 0.01
N PRO A 33 -16.11 -8.95 -0.62
CA PRO A 33 -16.25 -8.93 -2.09
C PRO A 33 -16.05 -7.54 -2.70
N MET A 34 -16.06 -6.49 -1.89
CA MET A 34 -15.84 -5.11 -2.27
C MET A 34 -14.65 -4.55 -1.48
N SER A 35 -13.46 -4.69 -2.04
CA SER A 35 -12.25 -4.04 -1.54
C SER A 35 -11.60 -3.28 -2.70
N PRO A 36 -10.81 -2.22 -2.45
CA PRO A 36 -10.05 -1.49 -3.47
C PRO A 36 -9.15 -2.40 -4.34
N SER A 37 -8.97 -3.67 -3.95
CA SER A 37 -8.32 -4.70 -4.77
C SER A 37 -8.97 -4.93 -6.13
N LYS A 38 -10.30 -4.74 -6.28
CA LYS A 38 -10.99 -4.84 -7.58
C LYS A 38 -10.76 -3.65 -8.51
N ILE A 39 -10.20 -2.57 -7.98
CA ILE A 39 -9.86 -1.36 -8.72
C ILE A 39 -8.36 -1.36 -9.05
N TYR A 40 -7.51 -1.68 -8.06
CA TYR A 40 -6.06 -1.52 -8.19
C TYR A 40 -5.25 -2.81 -8.32
N CYS A 41 -5.79 -3.98 -7.95
CA CYS A 41 -5.03 -5.24 -7.96
C CYS A 41 -5.50 -6.23 -9.03
N THR A 42 -6.80 -6.31 -9.25
CA THR A 42 -7.44 -7.29 -10.12
C THR A 42 -8.67 -6.67 -10.76
N GLY A 43 -9.08 -7.15 -11.94
CA GLY A 43 -10.36 -6.78 -12.54
C GLY A 43 -10.24 -6.00 -13.83
N GLU A 44 -11.40 -5.75 -14.42
CA GLU A 44 -11.53 -5.23 -15.77
C GLU A 44 -11.21 -3.73 -15.86
N LEU A 45 -11.49 -2.97 -14.80
CA LEU A 45 -11.18 -1.54 -14.74
C LEU A 45 -9.68 -1.29 -14.90
N LEU A 46 -8.85 -1.94 -14.08
CA LEU A 46 -7.39 -1.84 -14.17
C LEU A 46 -6.89 -2.27 -15.55
N ARG A 47 -7.40 -3.41 -16.06
CA ARG A 47 -7.00 -3.96 -17.36
C ARG A 47 -7.29 -2.98 -18.49
N GLN A 48 -8.49 -2.40 -18.55
CA GLN A 48 -8.87 -1.46 -19.61
C GLN A 48 -8.06 -0.17 -19.53
N VAL A 49 -7.91 0.40 -18.33
CA VAL A 49 -7.12 1.65 -18.15
C VAL A 49 -5.66 1.45 -18.56
N GLN A 50 -5.03 0.35 -18.14
CA GLN A 50 -3.63 0.05 -18.50
C GLN A 50 -3.46 -0.27 -20.00
N THR A 51 -4.40 -1.01 -20.59
CA THR A 51 -4.34 -1.36 -22.03
C THR A 51 -4.62 -0.16 -22.92
N ALA A 52 -5.45 0.79 -22.46
CA ALA A 52 -5.74 2.03 -23.16
C ALA A 52 -4.55 3.02 -23.18
N LYS A 53 -3.49 2.77 -22.39
CA LYS A 53 -2.27 3.61 -22.30
C LYS A 53 -2.61 5.08 -22.07
N LEU A 54 -3.48 5.35 -21.10
CA LEU A 54 -3.89 6.72 -20.74
C LEU A 54 -2.75 7.53 -20.10
N PHE A 55 -1.74 6.84 -19.56
CA PHE A 55 -0.56 7.39 -18.91
C PHE A 55 0.70 6.81 -19.56
N ASP A 56 1.79 7.57 -19.52
CA ASP A 56 3.08 7.15 -20.07
C ASP A 56 3.71 6.00 -19.27
N ASP A 57 3.36 5.87 -17.99
CA ASP A 57 3.83 4.85 -17.07
C ASP A 57 2.69 3.99 -16.52
N ASN A 58 3.05 2.82 -15.98
CA ASN A 58 2.10 1.85 -15.43
C ASN A 58 1.73 2.10 -13.96
N LYS A 59 2.29 3.14 -13.34
CA LYS A 59 2.15 3.43 -11.91
C LYS A 59 1.21 4.60 -11.64
N SER A 60 1.12 5.59 -12.54
CA SER A 60 0.27 6.77 -12.41
C SER A 60 -1.15 6.43 -11.97
N PHE A 61 -1.86 5.53 -12.66
CA PHE A 61 -3.23 5.19 -12.31
C PHE A 61 -3.38 4.52 -10.93
N VAL A 62 -2.45 3.63 -10.55
CA VAL A 62 -2.54 2.88 -9.29
C VAL A 62 -2.18 3.72 -8.07
N ASP A 63 -1.49 4.84 -8.27
CA ASP A 63 -1.19 5.81 -7.22
C ASP A 63 -2.34 6.81 -7.00
N MET A 64 -3.24 6.99 -7.98
CA MET A 64 -4.38 7.89 -7.81
C MET A 64 -5.30 7.45 -6.65
N LYS A 65 -5.91 8.43 -5.97
CA LYS A 65 -6.89 8.20 -4.91
C LYS A 65 -8.30 8.21 -5.48
N LEU A 66 -9.19 7.44 -4.88
CA LEU A 66 -10.61 7.48 -5.25
C LEU A 66 -11.25 8.77 -4.73
N ALA A 67 -12.00 9.45 -5.61
CA ALA A 67 -12.84 10.60 -5.26
C ALA A 67 -14.16 10.17 -4.59
N ALA A 68 -14.54 8.90 -4.74
CA ALA A 68 -15.80 8.33 -4.23
C ALA A 68 -15.57 6.93 -3.63
N ASN A 69 -16.60 6.40 -2.96
CA ASN A 69 -16.56 5.05 -2.40
C ASN A 69 -16.33 3.99 -3.50
N PRO A 70 -15.43 3.00 -3.33
CA PRO A 70 -15.21 1.92 -4.29
C PRO A 70 -16.46 1.32 -4.96
N GLU A 71 -17.56 1.12 -4.22
CA GLU A 71 -18.80 0.59 -4.81
C GLU A 71 -19.36 1.51 -5.91
N VAL A 72 -19.38 2.83 -5.66
CA VAL A 72 -19.89 3.82 -6.61
C VAL A 72 -19.03 3.85 -7.87
N VAL A 73 -17.70 3.76 -7.70
CA VAL A 73 -16.75 3.77 -8.82
C VAL A 73 -16.92 2.51 -9.68
N MET A 74 -17.08 1.35 -9.05
CA MET A 74 -17.28 0.08 -9.75
C MET A 74 -18.65 0.03 -10.47
N GLU A 75 -19.70 0.57 -9.85
CA GLU A 75 -21.03 0.68 -10.48
C GLU A 75 -20.98 1.62 -11.70
N ALA A 76 -20.36 2.79 -11.55
CA ALA A 76 -20.15 3.72 -12.65
C ALA A 76 -19.35 3.11 -13.81
N PHE A 77 -18.30 2.33 -13.50
CA PHE A 77 -17.52 1.61 -14.51
C PHE A 77 -18.34 0.51 -15.20
N SER A 78 -19.16 -0.23 -14.46
CA SER A 78 -20.08 -1.23 -15.04
C SER A 78 -21.05 -0.58 -16.02
N ASN A 79 -21.66 0.54 -15.63
CA ASN A 79 -22.56 1.30 -16.51
C ASN A 79 -21.85 1.84 -17.75
N LEU A 80 -20.61 2.30 -17.60
CA LEU A 80 -19.79 2.74 -18.74
C LEU A 80 -19.52 1.58 -19.71
N SER A 81 -19.10 0.43 -19.18
CA SER A 81 -18.73 -0.75 -19.97
C SER A 81 -19.92 -1.28 -20.76
N GLN A 82 -21.12 -1.27 -20.19
CA GLN A 82 -22.36 -1.72 -20.85
C GLN A 82 -22.77 -0.85 -22.04
N ARG A 83 -22.28 0.39 -22.15
CA ARG A 83 -22.54 1.26 -23.31
C ARG A 83 -21.83 0.79 -24.59
N PHE A 84 -20.87 -0.14 -24.48
CA PHE A 84 -20.04 -0.60 -25.59
C PHE A 84 -20.22 -2.10 -25.85
N PRO A 85 -20.31 -2.53 -27.12
CA PRO A 85 -20.70 -3.89 -27.48
C PRO A 85 -19.76 -5.00 -26.97
N ASN A 86 -18.49 -4.67 -26.70
CA ASN A 86 -17.50 -5.62 -26.18
C ASN A 86 -17.22 -5.44 -24.67
N GLY A 87 -18.03 -4.65 -23.97
CA GLY A 87 -17.77 -4.27 -22.58
C GLY A 87 -16.49 -3.44 -22.40
N THR A 88 -15.87 -2.97 -23.49
CA THR A 88 -14.61 -2.23 -23.49
C THR A 88 -14.86 -0.79 -23.89
N ALA A 89 -14.58 0.15 -22.98
CA ALA A 89 -14.73 1.56 -23.25
C ALA A 89 -13.53 2.09 -24.07
N PRO A 90 -13.75 3.03 -25.01
CA PRO A 90 -12.66 3.65 -25.76
C PRO A 90 -11.80 4.54 -24.84
N PRO A 91 -10.53 4.79 -25.20
CA PRO A 91 -9.61 5.56 -24.37
C PRO A 91 -10.14 6.93 -23.92
N SER A 92 -10.88 7.64 -24.79
CA SER A 92 -11.47 8.95 -24.46
C SER A 92 -12.51 8.88 -23.34
N GLU A 93 -13.34 7.84 -23.32
CA GLU A 93 -14.37 7.65 -22.29
C GLU A 93 -13.75 7.14 -20.98
N LEU A 94 -12.74 6.28 -21.07
CA LEU A 94 -11.96 5.87 -19.89
C LEU A 94 -11.23 7.07 -19.28
N TRP A 95 -10.71 7.99 -20.09
CA TRP A 95 -10.07 9.21 -19.59
C TRP A 95 -11.05 10.10 -18.83
N LEU A 96 -12.26 10.32 -19.37
CA LEU A 96 -13.32 11.07 -18.68
C LEU A 96 -13.72 10.38 -17.37
N PHE A 97 -13.84 9.05 -17.37
CA PHE A 97 -14.13 8.26 -16.18
C PHE A 97 -13.04 8.40 -15.11
N VAL A 98 -11.77 8.24 -15.49
CA VAL A 98 -10.64 8.38 -14.57
C VAL A 98 -10.62 9.79 -13.98
N ASN A 99 -10.77 10.84 -14.79
CA ASN A 99 -10.77 12.22 -14.32
C ASN A 99 -11.97 12.58 -13.41
N ALA A 100 -13.07 11.83 -13.50
CA ALA A 100 -14.24 12.05 -12.65
C ALA A 100 -14.15 11.35 -11.28
N TYR A 101 -13.55 10.15 -11.23
CA TYR A 101 -13.56 9.29 -10.05
C TYR A 101 -12.21 9.13 -9.36
N PHE A 102 -11.12 9.59 -9.98
CA PHE A 102 -9.77 9.48 -9.45
C PHE A 102 -9.13 10.86 -9.34
N VAL A 103 -8.48 11.09 -8.20
CA VAL A 103 -7.75 12.31 -7.91
C VAL A 103 -6.27 11.98 -7.87
N ASP A 104 -5.48 12.78 -8.57
CA ASP A 104 -4.03 12.69 -8.51
C ASP A 104 -3.54 12.84 -7.06
N ASP A 105 -2.68 11.93 -6.64
CA ASP A 105 -2.14 11.86 -5.29
C ASP A 105 -0.87 12.68 -5.10
N GLY A 106 -0.44 13.45 -6.13
CA GLY A 106 0.81 14.20 -6.28
C GLY A 106 1.23 15.15 -5.14
N LYS A 107 0.53 15.13 -4.01
CA LYS A 107 0.85 15.82 -2.75
C LYS A 107 1.00 14.86 -1.56
N GLN A 108 1.18 13.56 -1.76
CA GLN A 108 1.30 12.62 -0.63
C GLN A 108 2.63 12.71 0.12
N PHE A 109 3.67 13.26 -0.50
CA PHE A 109 5.02 13.30 0.06
C PHE A 109 5.65 14.68 -0.06
N GLU A 110 6.23 15.17 1.04
CA GLU A 110 7.12 16.33 1.06
C GLU A 110 8.58 15.89 1.25
N PRO A 111 9.57 16.56 0.64
CA PRO A 111 10.98 16.36 0.97
C PRO A 111 11.18 16.50 2.48
N TRP A 112 11.85 15.53 3.09
CA TRP A 112 12.05 15.54 4.54
C TRP A 112 13.44 15.03 4.90
N THR A 113 14.14 15.82 5.72
CA THR A 113 15.37 15.41 6.38
C THR A 113 15.05 15.07 7.84
N PRO A 114 15.37 13.85 8.32
CA PRO A 114 15.21 13.50 9.72
C PRO A 114 16.02 14.43 10.63
N PRO A 115 15.47 14.85 11.79
CA PRO A 115 16.16 15.79 12.69
C PRO A 115 17.43 15.19 13.32
N ASP A 116 17.51 13.86 13.40
CA ASP A 116 18.64 13.08 13.90
C ASP A 116 19.66 12.70 12.81
N TRP A 117 19.47 13.18 11.57
CA TRP A 117 20.41 12.89 10.49
C TRP A 117 21.72 13.67 10.67
N HIS A 118 22.83 12.94 10.63
CA HIS A 118 24.19 13.50 10.73
C HIS A 118 25.03 13.02 9.56
N GLU A 119 25.87 13.89 9.00
CA GLU A 119 26.70 13.56 7.82
C GLU A 119 27.67 12.40 8.07
N ARG A 120 28.21 12.29 9.30
CA ARG A 120 29.12 11.22 9.72
C ARG A 120 28.57 10.48 10.93
N PRO A 121 27.65 9.52 10.75
CA PRO A 121 27.07 8.80 11.86
C PRO A 121 28.11 7.87 12.50
N VAL A 122 28.12 7.84 13.84
CA VAL A 122 29.16 7.13 14.62
C VAL A 122 29.20 5.63 14.31
N PHE A 123 28.08 5.01 13.90
CA PHE A 123 28.06 3.57 13.59
C PHE A 123 28.91 3.20 12.37
N LEU A 124 29.10 4.11 11.41
CA LEU A 124 29.94 3.85 10.22
C LEU A 124 31.43 3.76 10.58
N SER A 125 31.86 4.39 11.68
CA SER A 125 33.23 4.25 12.19
C SER A 125 33.58 2.81 12.61
N LYS A 126 32.56 1.99 12.90
CA LYS A 126 32.73 0.58 13.30
C LYS A 126 32.97 -0.36 12.12
N VAL A 127 32.75 0.11 10.89
CA VAL A 127 33.01 -0.68 9.68
C VAL A 127 34.51 -0.64 9.41
N SER A 128 35.17 -1.79 9.57
CA SER A 128 36.64 -1.91 9.44
C SER A 128 37.12 -1.84 8.00
N ASP A 129 36.33 -2.36 7.05
CA ASP A 129 36.66 -2.32 5.62
C ASP A 129 36.41 -0.91 5.06
N SER A 130 37.46 -0.31 4.51
CA SER A 130 37.41 1.07 3.99
C SER A 130 36.50 1.23 2.78
N LYS A 131 36.37 0.20 1.92
CA LYS A 131 35.49 0.24 0.75
C LYS A 131 34.03 0.14 1.18
N LEU A 132 33.72 -0.77 2.11
CA LEU A 132 32.36 -0.91 2.63
C LEU A 132 31.92 0.33 3.41
N ARG A 133 32.85 0.95 4.15
CA ARG A 133 32.59 2.21 4.83
C ARG A 133 32.27 3.33 3.85
N GLY A 134 33.07 3.50 2.79
CA GLY A 134 32.81 4.51 1.75
C GLY A 134 31.46 4.31 1.06
N TRP A 135 31.14 3.07 0.67
CA TRP A 135 29.83 2.75 0.11
C TRP A 135 28.66 3.08 1.06
N ALA A 136 28.83 2.79 2.36
CA ALA A 136 27.80 3.06 3.35
C ALA A 136 27.63 4.57 3.63
N GLU A 137 28.70 5.37 3.53
CA GLU A 137 28.64 6.84 3.56
C GLU A 137 27.87 7.40 2.36
N GLU A 138 28.11 6.88 1.15
CA GLU A 138 27.36 7.24 -0.06
C GLU A 138 25.87 6.90 0.08
N LEU A 139 25.56 5.68 0.55
CA LEU A 139 24.19 5.24 0.79
C LEU A 139 23.46 6.12 1.81
N HIS A 140 24.15 6.49 2.90
CA HIS A 140 23.61 7.37 3.93
C HIS A 140 23.30 8.78 3.39
N GLY A 141 24.13 9.27 2.46
CA GLY A 141 23.87 10.49 1.68
C GLY A 141 22.63 10.38 0.80
N LEU A 142 22.46 9.25 0.11
CA LEU A 142 21.27 9.01 -0.72
C LEU A 142 19.98 8.99 0.12
N TRP A 143 20.00 8.38 1.31
CA TRP A 143 18.84 8.35 2.21
C TRP A 143 18.35 9.74 2.63
N LYS A 144 19.25 10.71 2.77
CA LYS A 144 18.86 12.12 2.99
C LYS A 144 18.03 12.68 1.84
N SER A 145 18.43 12.38 0.61
CA SER A 145 17.77 12.89 -0.60
C SER A 145 16.44 12.19 -0.92
N LEU A 146 16.37 10.89 -0.59
CA LEU A 146 15.20 10.03 -0.82
C LEU A 146 14.18 10.10 0.32
N GLY A 147 14.58 10.64 1.47
CA GLY A 147 13.70 10.91 2.60
C GLY A 147 12.47 11.73 2.19
N ARG A 148 11.29 11.20 2.51
CA ARG A 148 10.00 11.84 2.29
C ARG A 148 9.16 11.72 3.54
N LYS A 149 8.40 12.78 3.86
CA LYS A 149 7.40 12.75 4.91
C LYS A 149 6.02 12.65 4.29
N GLY A 150 5.27 11.64 4.72
CA GLY A 150 3.89 11.47 4.33
C GLY A 150 3.04 12.63 4.85
N LEU A 151 2.38 13.34 3.95
CA LEU A 151 1.37 14.32 4.27
C LEU A 151 0.07 13.58 4.63
N ILE A 152 0.03 13.01 5.85
CA ILE A 152 -1.23 12.54 6.42
C ILE A 152 -2.04 13.81 6.73
N LEU A 153 -3.14 14.03 6.01
CA LEU A 153 -4.12 15.04 6.38
C LEU A 153 -4.64 14.72 7.80
N GLY A 154 -4.07 15.37 8.82
CA GLY A 154 -4.63 15.39 10.18
C GLY A 154 -3.84 14.76 11.33
N VAL A 155 -2.72 14.07 11.13
CA VAL A 155 -1.94 13.51 12.25
C VAL A 155 -0.68 14.33 12.50
N LYS A 156 -0.79 15.36 13.37
CA LYS A 156 0.40 15.99 13.96
C LYS A 156 1.07 14.96 14.86
N ARG A 157 2.23 14.42 14.45
CA ARG A 157 3.07 13.65 15.36
C ARG A 157 3.52 14.57 16.51
N PRO A 158 3.44 14.12 17.77
CA PRO A 158 3.99 14.89 18.88
C PRO A 158 5.50 15.10 18.68
N PRO A 159 6.06 16.22 19.18
CA PRO A 159 7.49 16.49 19.08
C PRO A 159 8.28 15.37 19.78
N PRO A 160 9.50 15.05 19.29
CA PRO A 160 10.37 14.11 19.97
C PRO A 160 10.69 14.62 21.38
N VAL A 161 10.52 13.74 22.37
CA VAL A 161 10.89 13.97 23.79
C VAL A 161 12.40 13.87 23.95
#